data_AF-C7R5W1-F1
#
_entry.id   AF-C7R5W1-F1
#
_cell.length_a   1.000
_cell.length_b   1.000
_cell.length_c   1.000
_cell.angle_alpha   90.00
_cell.angle_beta   90.00
_cell.angle_gamma   90.00
#
_symmetry.space_group_name_H-M   'P 1'
#
loop_
_entity.id
_entity.type
_entity.pdbx_description
1 polymer ?
#
loop_
_entity_poly.entity_id
_entity_poly.type
_entity_poly.pdbx_seq_one_letter_code
_entity_poly.pdbx_strand_id
1 'polypeptide(L)'
;MALSNMTPSRNFIIIVLVALAGFTGTSRAQERPNQAFYDELKALMEAENHFVDRYDAEVWMKDMSGRLARRAPHIPEDERLKILTLVHRYANSSGVDPQLVLAIMEVESNFDRYALSVANARGLMQIMPFWKDEIGHQKDSLFDMETNVRYGCYILKLYLDMEKGNLTYALGRYNGSRGRAKYPNKVYAALRKRWAL
;
A
#
# COMPACT_ATOMS: atom_id res chain seq x y z
N MET A 1 22.44 -48.94 4.63
CA MET A 1 21.84 -48.55 3.33
C MET A 1 20.42 -48.11 3.63
N ALA A 2 20.18 -46.80 3.76
CA ALA A 2 19.73 -45.89 2.68
C ALA A 2 18.26 -46.18 2.31
N LEU A 3 17.26 -45.29 2.33
CA LEU A 3 17.12 -43.82 2.34
C LEU A 3 15.66 -43.53 2.79
N SER A 4 15.46 -42.59 3.72
CA SER A 4 14.86 -41.26 3.50
C SER A 4 13.34 -41.17 3.73
N ASN A 5 13.01 -40.43 4.79
CA ASN A 5 11.70 -39.85 5.08
C ASN A 5 11.25 -38.89 3.96
N MET A 6 10.01 -39.02 3.49
CA MET A 6 9.33 -37.95 2.74
C MET A 6 7.95 -37.72 3.36
N THR A 7 7.82 -36.65 4.12
CA THR A 7 6.53 -36.04 4.46
C THR A 7 5.99 -35.29 3.23
N PRO A 8 4.70 -35.41 2.87
CA PRO A 8 4.14 -34.60 1.81
C PRO A 8 3.93 -33.15 2.28
N SER A 9 4.48 -32.20 1.52
CA SER A 9 4.32 -30.77 1.69
C SER A 9 2.85 -30.34 1.52
N ARG A 10 2.31 -29.60 2.49
CA ARG A 10 1.00 -28.95 2.40
C ARG A 10 1.07 -27.76 1.44
N ASN A 11 0.70 -28.00 0.18
CA ASN A 11 0.44 -26.94 -0.80
C ASN A 11 -0.89 -26.26 -0.45
N PHE A 12 -0.85 -25.01 0.03
CA PHE A 12 -2.04 -24.16 0.12
C PHE A 12 -2.32 -23.54 -1.25
N ILE A 13 -3.04 -24.27 -2.10
CA ILE A 13 -3.73 -23.69 -3.26
C ILE A 13 -5.03 -23.07 -2.71
N ILE A 14 -5.08 -21.74 -2.61
CA ILE A 14 -6.34 -21.06 -2.36
C ILE A 14 -7.09 -20.97 -3.70
N ILE A 15 -7.95 -21.96 -3.94
CA ILE A 15 -9.02 -21.88 -4.94
C ILE A 15 -10.07 -20.93 -4.39
N VAL A 16 -10.25 -19.77 -5.02
CA VAL A 16 -11.46 -18.97 -4.81
C VAL A 16 -12.48 -19.36 -5.89
N LEU A 17 -13.40 -20.25 -5.51
CA LEU A 17 -14.65 -20.49 -6.22
C LEU A 17 -15.51 -19.22 -6.15
N VAL A 18 -15.90 -18.68 -7.30
CA VAL A 18 -17.01 -17.72 -7.40
C VAL A 18 -18.19 -18.45 -8.01
N ALA A 19 -19.20 -18.72 -7.19
CA ALA A 19 -20.50 -19.16 -7.65
C ALA A 19 -21.24 -17.98 -8.31
N LEU A 20 -21.67 -18.19 -9.55
CA LEU A 20 -22.63 -17.35 -10.26
C LEU A 20 -24.03 -17.55 -9.65
N ALA A 21 -24.58 -16.51 -9.03
CA ALA A 21 -26.01 -16.33 -8.86
C ALA A 21 -26.32 -14.83 -8.93
N GLY A 22 -27.33 -14.48 -9.74
CA GLY A 22 -27.59 -13.13 -10.22
C GLY A 22 -27.73 -12.07 -9.13
N PHE A 23 -27.12 -10.92 -9.40
CA PHE A 23 -27.42 -9.68 -8.71
C PHE A 23 -27.71 -8.61 -9.76
N THR A 24 -28.99 -8.32 -9.99
CA THR A 24 -29.44 -7.10 -10.64
C THR A 24 -29.24 -5.96 -9.65
N GLY A 25 -28.07 -5.32 -9.72
CA GLY A 25 -27.74 -4.17 -8.88
C GLY A 25 -26.88 -3.20 -9.67
N THR A 26 -27.42 -2.02 -9.92
CA THR A 26 -26.84 -0.89 -10.64
C THR A 26 -25.34 -0.72 -10.39
N SER A 27 -24.56 -0.64 -11.46
CA SER A 27 -23.17 -0.18 -11.46
C SER A 27 -23.09 1.22 -10.83
N ARG A 28 -22.79 1.29 -9.54
CA ARG A 28 -22.55 2.56 -8.85
C ARG A 28 -21.14 3.02 -9.21
N ALA A 29 -21.04 3.85 -10.24
CA ALA A 29 -19.80 4.45 -10.68
C ALA A 29 -19.08 5.09 -9.49
N GLN A 30 -17.78 4.84 -9.39
CA GLN A 30 -16.86 5.51 -8.48
C GLN A 30 -17.03 7.04 -8.63
N GLU A 31 -17.55 7.73 -7.62
CA GLU A 31 -17.56 9.21 -7.62
C GLU A 31 -16.11 9.70 -7.62
N ARG A 32 -15.70 10.33 -8.72
CA ARG A 32 -14.38 10.94 -8.88
C ARG A 32 -14.30 12.20 -8.01
N PRO A 33 -13.18 12.45 -7.32
CA PRO A 33 -12.94 13.71 -6.62
C PRO A 33 -13.15 14.92 -7.54
N ASN A 34 -13.53 16.07 -6.97
CA ASN A 34 -13.71 17.30 -7.73
C ASN A 34 -12.35 17.95 -8.08
N GLN A 35 -12.32 18.88 -9.03
CA GLN A 35 -11.07 19.49 -9.51
C GLN A 35 -10.24 20.15 -8.39
N ALA A 36 -10.91 20.81 -7.43
CA ALA A 36 -10.26 21.46 -6.29
C ALA A 36 -9.44 20.47 -5.44
N PHE A 37 -9.91 19.23 -5.33
CA PHE A 37 -9.18 18.16 -4.65
C PHE A 37 -7.84 17.84 -5.35
N TYR A 38 -7.85 17.77 -6.68
CA TYR A 38 -6.65 17.48 -7.46
C TYR A 38 -5.65 18.64 -7.44
N ASP A 39 -6.14 19.87 -7.32
CA ASP A 39 -5.28 21.05 -7.25
C ASP A 39 -4.60 21.16 -5.87
N GLU A 40 -5.30 20.83 -4.79
CA GLU A 40 -4.72 20.71 -3.44
C GLU A 40 -3.66 19.60 -3.39
N LEU A 41 -3.94 18.45 -4.02
CA LEU A 41 -2.98 17.37 -4.11
C LEU A 41 -1.71 17.78 -4.88
N LYS A 42 -1.86 18.50 -5.99
CA LYS A 42 -0.71 19.05 -6.74
C LYS A 42 0.08 20.06 -5.91
N ALA A 43 -0.58 20.91 -5.13
CA ALA A 43 0.12 21.86 -4.26
C ALA A 43 0.97 21.17 -3.18
N LEU A 44 0.46 20.09 -2.59
CA LEU A 44 1.20 19.26 -1.63
C LEU A 44 2.41 18.56 -2.28
N MET A 45 2.26 18.13 -3.53
CA MET A 45 3.34 17.52 -4.32
C MET A 45 4.51 18.48 -4.57
N GLU A 46 4.23 19.77 -4.75
CA GLU A 46 5.22 20.80 -5.06
C GLU A 46 5.89 21.40 -3.82
N ALA A 47 5.26 21.28 -2.64
CA ALA A 47 5.72 21.90 -1.39
C ALA A 47 6.77 21.08 -0.61
N GLU A 48 7.42 20.09 -1.23
CA GLU A 48 8.41 19.21 -0.57
C GLU A 48 9.66 19.95 -0.08
N ASN A 49 9.58 20.59 1.08
CA ASN A 49 10.71 20.98 1.94
C ASN A 49 10.22 21.26 3.37
N HIS A 50 9.92 20.20 4.14
CA HIS A 50 9.74 20.32 5.58
C HIS A 50 10.72 19.40 6.32
N PHE A 51 11.49 20.01 7.22
CA PHE A 51 12.47 19.37 8.07
C PHE A 51 11.80 18.28 8.92
N VAL A 52 12.12 17.02 8.65
CA VAL A 52 11.88 15.94 9.62
C VAL A 52 13.00 15.99 10.65
N ASP A 53 12.66 15.89 11.94
CA ASP A 53 13.66 15.76 12.99
C ASP A 53 14.56 14.56 12.67
N ARG A 54 15.86 14.83 12.43
CA ARG A 54 16.81 13.80 11.99
C ARG A 54 16.93 12.67 13.01
N TYR A 55 16.74 12.98 14.30
CA TYR A 55 16.83 11.98 15.36
C TYR A 55 15.63 11.02 15.33
N ASP A 56 14.41 11.54 15.16
CA ASP A 56 13.20 10.72 15.04
C ASP A 56 13.26 9.81 13.81
N ALA A 57 13.79 10.32 12.69
CA ALA A 57 14.01 9.54 11.48
C ALA A 57 15.02 8.40 11.72
N GLU A 58 16.14 8.64 12.40
CA GLU A 58 17.14 7.61 12.69
C GLU A 58 16.59 6.50 13.59
N VAL A 59 15.85 6.86 14.64
CA VAL A 59 15.20 5.88 15.53
C VAL A 59 14.18 5.04 14.77
N TRP A 60 13.33 5.70 13.98
CA TRP A 60 12.33 5.02 13.14
C TRP A 60 12.99 4.08 12.13
N MET A 61 14.02 4.54 11.43
CA MET A 61 14.75 3.74 10.43
C MET A 61 15.38 2.49 11.06
N LYS A 62 15.98 2.63 12.24
CA LYS A 62 16.59 1.49 12.95
C LYS A 62 15.56 0.44 13.35
N ASP A 63 14.43 0.86 13.94
CA ASP A 63 13.38 -0.07 14.36
C ASP A 63 12.71 -0.75 13.15
N MET A 64 12.29 0.06 12.16
CA MET A 64 11.61 -0.47 10.97
C MET A 64 12.51 -1.33 10.10
N SER A 65 13.81 -1.05 10.03
CA SER A 65 14.78 -1.92 9.34
C SER A 65 14.79 -3.33 9.94
N GLY A 66 14.85 -3.44 11.26
CA GLY A 66 14.80 -4.74 11.95
C GLY A 66 13.47 -5.47 11.73
N ARG A 67 12.34 -4.77 11.76
CA ARG A 67 11.01 -5.34 11.51
C ARG A 67 10.85 -5.83 10.07
N LEU A 68 11.25 -5.00 9.10
CA LEU A 68 11.15 -5.34 7.68
C LEU A 68 12.11 -6.48 7.30
N ALA A 69 13.32 -6.52 7.85
CA ALA A 69 14.24 -7.64 7.66
C ALA A 69 13.65 -8.97 8.14
N ARG A 70 12.94 -8.98 9.28
CA ARG A 70 12.22 -10.18 9.75
C ARG A 70 11.03 -10.54 8.86
N ARG A 71 10.31 -9.53 8.34
CA ARG A 71 9.07 -9.76 7.57
C ARG A 71 9.32 -10.15 6.12
N ALA A 72 10.36 -9.60 5.51
CA ALA A 72 10.73 -9.80 4.11
C ALA A 72 12.24 -10.12 3.98
N PRO A 73 12.71 -11.23 4.57
CA PRO A 73 14.14 -11.58 4.55
C PRO A 73 14.65 -11.91 3.13
N HIS A 74 13.74 -12.20 2.21
CA HIS A 74 14.03 -12.49 0.79
C HIS A 74 14.31 -11.24 -0.04
N ILE A 75 13.97 -10.04 0.45
CA ILE A 75 14.26 -8.77 -0.23
C ILE A 75 15.66 -8.33 0.18
N PRO A 76 16.56 -7.97 -0.76
CA PRO A 76 17.88 -7.43 -0.44
C PRO A 76 17.86 -6.25 0.54
N GLU A 77 18.90 -6.10 1.36
CA GLU A 77 18.94 -5.08 2.40
C GLU A 77 18.87 -3.66 1.84
N ASP A 78 19.60 -3.38 0.78
CA ASP A 78 19.58 -2.10 0.06
C ASP A 78 18.18 -1.76 -0.46
N GLU A 79 17.45 -2.75 -0.98
CA GLU A 79 16.06 -2.57 -1.41
C GLU A 79 15.12 -2.32 -0.22
N ARG A 80 15.26 -3.05 0.90
CA ARG A 80 14.49 -2.78 2.13
C ARG A 80 14.74 -1.37 2.66
N LEU A 81 16.00 -0.92 2.69
CA LEU A 81 16.38 0.43 3.13
C LEU A 81 15.81 1.49 2.19
N LYS A 82 15.79 1.22 0.88
CA LYS A 82 15.14 2.10 -0.11
C LYS A 82 13.64 2.19 0.13
N ILE A 83 12.95 1.07 0.35
CA ILE A 83 11.51 1.05 0.70
C ILE A 83 11.25 1.93 1.93
N LEU A 84 12.00 1.74 3.01
CA LEU A 84 11.82 2.50 4.26
C LEU A 84 12.07 3.99 4.07
N THR A 85 13.12 4.36 3.34
CA THR A 85 13.42 5.76 3.01
C THR A 85 12.26 6.41 2.25
N LEU A 86 11.74 5.72 1.23
CA LEU A 86 10.62 6.22 0.42
C LEU A 86 9.32 6.31 1.23
N VAL A 87 9.02 5.30 2.04
CA VAL A 87 7.84 5.31 2.92
C VAL A 87 7.93 6.47 3.90
N HIS A 88 9.06 6.64 4.58
CA HIS A 88 9.26 7.72 5.52
C HIS A 88 9.08 9.09 4.85
N ARG A 89 9.70 9.31 3.67
CA ARG A 89 9.57 10.57 2.93
C ARG A 89 8.11 10.86 2.56
N TYR A 90 7.49 9.96 1.80
CA TYR A 90 6.18 10.24 1.19
C TYR A 90 5.01 10.12 2.15
N ALA A 91 5.10 9.27 3.18
CA ALA A 91 4.07 9.21 4.19
C ALA A 91 4.03 10.53 4.98
N ASN A 92 5.20 11.02 5.43
CA ASN A 92 5.30 12.28 6.15
C ASN A 92 4.88 13.47 5.28
N SER A 93 5.37 13.59 4.04
CA SER A 93 4.97 14.72 3.17
C SER A 93 3.48 14.70 2.78
N SER A 94 2.86 13.52 2.74
CA SER A 94 1.42 13.38 2.50
C SER A 94 0.56 13.52 3.77
N GLY A 95 1.17 13.60 4.96
CA GLY A 95 0.44 13.62 6.23
C GLY A 95 -0.26 12.30 6.58
N VAL A 96 0.30 11.16 6.17
CA VAL A 96 -0.20 9.82 6.53
C VAL A 96 0.84 9.08 7.38
N ASP A 97 0.37 8.16 8.22
CA ASP A 97 1.25 7.39 9.11
C ASP A 97 2.16 6.43 8.31
N PRO A 98 3.51 6.53 8.42
CA PRO A 98 4.45 5.61 7.77
C PRO A 98 4.21 4.13 8.10
N GLN A 99 3.77 3.81 9.33
CA GLN A 99 3.53 2.43 9.76
C GLN A 99 2.25 1.86 9.12
N LEU A 100 1.24 2.71 8.92
CA LEU A 100 0.05 2.36 8.14
C LEU A 100 0.42 2.06 6.68
N VAL A 101 1.31 2.85 6.08
CA VAL A 101 1.81 2.60 4.71
C VAL A 101 2.53 1.25 4.63
N LEU A 102 3.40 0.91 5.59
CA LEU A 102 4.03 -0.42 5.65
C LEU A 102 3.00 -1.55 5.80
N ALA A 103 1.96 -1.35 6.61
CA ALA A 103 0.89 -2.32 6.78
C ALA A 103 0.09 -2.54 5.47
N ILE A 104 -0.17 -1.48 4.70
CA ILE A 104 -0.81 -1.57 3.38
C ILE A 104 0.09 -2.30 2.40
N MET A 105 1.37 -1.91 2.28
CA MET A 105 2.34 -2.57 1.39
C MET A 105 2.43 -4.08 1.67
N GLU A 106 2.43 -4.46 2.94
CA GLU A 106 2.46 -5.86 3.33
C GLU A 106 1.21 -6.62 2.83
N VAL A 107 0.03 -6.02 2.94
CA VAL A 107 -1.23 -6.65 2.53
C VAL A 107 -1.38 -6.70 1.00
N GLU A 108 -0.90 -5.66 0.31
CA GLU A 108 -1.06 -5.49 -1.13
C GLU A 108 -0.07 -6.32 -1.94
N SER A 109 1.21 -6.27 -1.59
CA SER A 109 2.28 -6.90 -2.39
C SER A 109 3.21 -7.79 -1.59
N ASN A 110 3.08 -7.81 -0.26
CA ASN A 110 4.11 -8.40 0.60
C ASN A 110 5.51 -7.81 0.32
N PHE A 111 5.56 -6.51 -0.01
CA PHE A 111 6.76 -5.76 -0.41
C PHE A 111 7.39 -6.18 -1.74
N ASP A 112 6.70 -6.94 -2.59
CA ASP A 112 7.16 -7.23 -3.94
C ASP A 112 6.97 -6.01 -4.86
N ARG A 113 8.09 -5.37 -5.24
CA ARG A 113 8.09 -4.20 -6.12
C ARG A 113 7.60 -4.49 -7.54
N TYR A 114 7.56 -5.76 -7.95
CA TYR A 114 7.12 -6.20 -9.27
C TYR A 114 5.73 -6.86 -9.24
N ALA A 115 5.03 -6.83 -8.11
CA ALA A 115 3.71 -7.45 -7.97
C ALA A 115 2.72 -6.92 -9.03
N LEU A 116 2.05 -7.84 -9.74
CA LEU A 116 1.01 -7.54 -10.71
C LEU A 116 -0.24 -8.37 -10.38
N SER A 117 -1.35 -7.71 -10.05
CA SER A 117 -2.62 -8.40 -9.83
C SER A 117 -3.36 -8.70 -11.13
N VAL A 118 -4.34 -9.61 -11.04
CA VAL A 118 -5.29 -9.91 -12.13
C VAL A 118 -6.11 -8.71 -12.57
N ALA A 119 -6.31 -7.73 -11.68
CA ALA A 119 -6.98 -6.47 -11.96
C ALA A 119 -6.02 -5.40 -12.54
N ASN A 120 -4.76 -5.76 -12.82
CA ASN A 120 -3.71 -4.90 -13.34
C ASN A 120 -3.19 -3.83 -12.35
N ALA A 121 -3.41 -4.03 -11.05
CA ALA A 121 -2.76 -3.23 -10.00
C ALA A 121 -1.27 -3.61 -9.87
N ARG A 122 -0.40 -2.63 -9.60
CA ARG A 122 1.06 -2.78 -9.78
C ARG A 122 1.89 -2.33 -8.57
N GLY A 123 2.98 -3.04 -8.34
CA GLY A 123 4.06 -2.68 -7.41
C GLY A 123 3.68 -2.77 -5.93
N LEU A 124 4.50 -2.12 -5.10
CA LEU A 124 4.49 -2.23 -3.63
C LEU A 124 3.13 -1.96 -3.00
N MET A 125 2.42 -0.94 -3.47
CA MET A 125 1.14 -0.49 -2.94
C MET A 125 -0.04 -0.81 -3.86
N GLN A 126 0.17 -1.66 -4.88
CA GLN A 126 -0.83 -2.11 -5.85
C GLN A 126 -1.63 -0.95 -6.46
N ILE A 127 -0.92 -0.04 -7.12
CA ILE A 127 -1.51 1.15 -7.75
C ILE A 127 -2.13 0.77 -9.09
N MET A 128 -3.36 1.22 -9.31
CA MET A 128 -4.08 1.03 -10.57
C MET A 128 -3.58 2.01 -11.65
N PRO A 129 -3.40 1.56 -12.92
CA PRO A 129 -2.85 2.39 -13.99
C PRO A 129 -3.58 3.70 -14.27
N PHE A 130 -4.91 3.76 -14.05
CA PHE A 130 -5.68 4.99 -14.29
C PHE A 130 -5.24 6.17 -13.42
N TRP A 131 -4.59 5.91 -12.27
CA TRP A 131 -4.05 7.00 -11.43
C TRP A 131 -2.96 7.81 -12.13
N LYS A 132 -2.32 7.26 -13.17
CA LYS A 132 -1.38 8.03 -13.99
C LYS A 132 -2.03 9.20 -14.71
N ASP A 133 -3.31 9.07 -15.08
CA ASP A 133 -4.09 10.15 -15.70
C ASP A 133 -4.55 11.19 -14.68
N GLU A 134 -4.81 10.74 -13.45
CA GLU A 134 -5.44 11.57 -12.42
C GLU A 134 -4.40 12.40 -11.63
N ILE A 135 -3.24 11.81 -11.29
CA ILE A 135 -2.30 12.40 -10.31
C ILE A 135 -0.82 12.39 -10.73
N GLY A 136 -0.47 12.05 -11.97
CA GLY A 136 0.90 12.23 -12.43
C GLY A 136 1.06 12.12 -13.94
N HIS A 137 1.98 11.27 -14.44
CA HIS A 137 2.34 11.27 -15.86
C HIS A 137 2.19 9.92 -16.56
N GLN A 138 1.80 9.95 -17.83
CA GLN A 138 1.68 8.76 -18.67
C GLN A 138 2.99 7.97 -18.87
N LYS A 139 4.14 8.59 -18.65
CA LYS A 139 5.45 7.93 -18.75
C LYS A 139 5.87 7.25 -17.45
N ASP A 140 5.16 7.47 -16.36
CA ASP A 140 5.53 6.95 -15.04
C ASP A 140 5.41 5.42 -15.00
N SER A 141 6.40 4.78 -14.38
CA SER A 141 6.39 3.33 -14.16
C SER A 141 5.85 3.03 -12.77
N LEU A 142 4.73 2.30 -12.69
CA LEU A 142 4.18 1.87 -11.40
C LEU A 142 4.96 0.71 -10.74
N PHE A 143 5.98 0.17 -11.42
CA PHE A 143 6.96 -0.76 -10.83
C PHE A 143 8.23 -0.05 -10.31
N ASP A 144 8.38 1.24 -10.63
CA ASP A 144 9.38 2.06 -9.96
C ASP A 144 8.92 2.31 -8.52
N MET A 145 9.81 2.04 -7.56
CA MET A 145 9.45 2.09 -6.13
C MET A 145 9.06 3.50 -5.71
N GLU A 146 9.82 4.51 -6.10
CA GLU A 146 9.58 5.90 -5.70
C GLU A 146 8.23 6.40 -6.21
N THR A 147 7.97 6.19 -7.50
CA THR A 147 6.67 6.47 -8.11
C THR A 147 5.53 5.76 -7.39
N ASN A 148 5.69 4.46 -7.11
CA ASN A 148 4.65 3.64 -6.51
C ASN A 148 4.32 4.07 -5.08
N VAL A 149 5.33 4.31 -4.24
CA VAL A 149 5.14 4.75 -2.85
C VAL A 149 4.53 6.15 -2.82
N ARG A 150 5.03 7.08 -3.65
CA ARG A 150 4.50 8.44 -3.77
C ARG A 150 3.01 8.43 -4.11
N TYR A 151 2.63 7.71 -5.16
CA TYR A 151 1.23 7.58 -5.58
C TYR A 151 0.37 6.97 -4.47
N GLY A 152 0.82 5.88 -3.85
CA GLY A 152 0.06 5.22 -2.80
C GLY A 152 -0.19 6.10 -1.58
N CYS A 153 0.80 6.91 -1.17
CA CYS A 153 0.62 7.86 -0.06
C CYS A 153 -0.40 8.95 -0.39
N TYR A 154 -0.34 9.51 -1.61
CA TYR A 154 -1.31 10.51 -2.09
C TYR A 154 -2.72 9.97 -2.21
N ILE A 155 -2.88 8.77 -2.77
CA ILE A 155 -4.18 8.11 -2.89
C ILE A 155 -4.74 7.79 -1.49
N LEU A 156 -3.90 7.36 -0.56
CA LEU A 156 -4.33 7.12 0.83
C LEU A 156 -4.80 8.41 1.50
N LYS A 157 -4.05 9.52 1.36
CA LYS A 157 -4.43 10.83 1.90
C LYS A 157 -5.76 11.31 1.31
N LEU A 158 -5.90 11.24 -0.02
CA LEU A 158 -7.15 11.51 -0.73
C LEU A 158 -8.33 10.77 -0.10
N TYR A 159 -8.21 9.45 0.07
CA TYR A 159 -9.31 8.66 0.62
C TYR A 159 -9.60 8.92 2.09
N LEU A 160 -8.58 9.28 2.88
CA LEU A 160 -8.79 9.74 4.24
C LEU A 160 -9.60 11.05 4.28
N ASP A 161 -9.29 12.01 3.41
CA ASP A 161 -10.00 13.28 3.35
C ASP A 161 -11.45 13.10 2.89
N MET A 162 -11.68 12.30 1.84
CA MET A 162 -13.02 11.96 1.37
C MET A 162 -13.88 11.30 2.45
N GLU A 163 -13.25 10.52 3.33
CA GLU A 163 -13.93 9.82 4.43
C GLU A 163 -13.82 10.56 5.76
N LYS A 164 -13.43 11.84 5.75
CA LYS A 164 -13.35 12.72 6.93
C LYS A 164 -12.52 12.09 8.07
N GLY A 165 -11.40 11.47 7.70
CA GLY A 165 -10.50 10.78 8.64
C GLY A 165 -10.96 9.37 9.05
N ASN A 166 -12.09 8.85 8.55
CA ASN A 166 -12.50 7.48 8.85
C ASN A 166 -11.61 6.47 8.09
N LEU A 167 -10.59 5.97 8.80
CA LEU A 167 -9.61 5.04 8.24
C LEU A 167 -10.24 3.73 7.73
N THR A 168 -11.28 3.21 8.36
CA THR A 168 -11.93 1.97 7.90
C THR A 168 -12.56 2.16 6.52
N TYR A 169 -13.25 3.28 6.30
CA TYR A 169 -13.81 3.57 4.98
C TYR A 169 -12.75 3.98 3.96
N ALA A 170 -11.71 4.70 4.38
CA ALA A 170 -10.60 5.07 3.50
C ALA A 170 -9.87 3.82 2.97
N LEU A 171 -9.53 2.86 3.84
CA LEU A 171 -8.97 1.57 3.44
C LEU A 171 -9.92 0.78 2.55
N GLY A 172 -11.21 0.81 2.87
CA GLY A 172 -12.24 0.24 2.00
C GLY A 172 -12.23 0.85 0.60
N ARG A 173 -12.08 2.17 0.45
CA ARG A 173 -11.93 2.81 -0.86
C ARG A 173 -10.63 2.45 -1.55
N TYR A 174 -9.53 2.44 -0.80
CA TYR A 174 -8.20 2.12 -1.31
C TYR A 174 -8.19 0.80 -2.09
N ASN A 175 -8.82 -0.24 -1.52
CA ASN A 175 -8.92 -1.55 -2.13
C ASN A 175 -10.17 -1.76 -3.02
N GLY A 176 -11.10 -0.80 -3.06
CA GLY A 176 -12.36 -0.94 -3.81
C GLY A 176 -13.44 -1.78 -3.10
N SER A 177 -13.33 -1.98 -1.79
CA SER A 177 -14.27 -2.74 -0.96
C SER A 177 -14.96 -1.89 0.12
N ARG A 178 -15.17 -0.60 -0.13
CA ARG A 178 -15.81 0.35 0.81
C ARG A 178 -17.10 -0.23 1.41
N GLY A 179 -17.22 -0.17 2.73
CA GLY A 179 -18.33 -0.77 3.48
C GLY A 179 -18.14 -2.24 3.87
N ARG A 180 -17.05 -2.89 3.43
CA ARG A 180 -16.67 -4.25 3.85
C ARG A 180 -15.49 -4.22 4.81
N ALA A 181 -15.60 -4.93 5.93
CA ALA A 181 -14.57 -4.94 6.97
C ALA A 181 -13.34 -5.81 6.63
N LYS A 182 -13.45 -6.74 5.68
CA LYS A 182 -12.41 -7.76 5.42
C LYS A 182 -11.04 -7.15 5.11
N TYR A 183 -10.98 -6.17 4.21
CA TYR A 183 -9.71 -5.54 3.84
C TYR A 183 -9.16 -4.64 4.96
N PRO A 184 -9.94 -3.69 5.53
CA PRO A 184 -9.48 -2.91 6.68
C PRO A 184 -8.95 -3.78 7.82
N ASN A 185 -9.63 -4.87 8.15
CA ASN A 185 -9.20 -5.79 9.21
C ASN A 185 -7.84 -6.47 8.92
N LYS A 186 -7.52 -6.75 7.65
CA LYS A 186 -6.19 -7.26 7.28
C LYS A 186 -5.10 -6.22 7.54
N VAL A 187 -5.35 -4.97 7.15
CA VAL A 187 -4.41 -3.86 7.36
C VAL A 187 -4.24 -3.58 8.84
N TYR A 188 -5.32 -3.51 9.63
CA TYR A 188 -5.24 -3.37 11.09
C TYR A 188 -4.50 -4.53 11.76
N ALA A 189 -4.71 -5.76 11.28
CA ALA A 189 -3.98 -6.90 11.80
C ALA A 189 -2.48 -6.82 11.49
N ALA A 190 -2.10 -6.39 10.29
CA ALA A 190 -0.69 -6.17 9.93
C ALA A 190 -0.08 -5.04 10.78
N LEU A 191 -0.75 -3.88 10.83
CA LEU A 191 -0.33 -2.71 11.61
C LEU A 191 -0.07 -3.09 13.07
N ARG A 192 -1.08 -3.63 13.77
CA ARG A 192 -0.96 -3.98 15.19
C ARG A 192 0.09 -5.06 15.48
N LYS A 193 0.22 -6.06 14.59
CA LYS A 193 1.10 -7.20 14.86
C LYS A 193 2.56 -6.93 14.53
N ARG A 194 2.85 -5.96 13.66
CA ARG A 194 4.20 -5.82 13.08
C ARG A 194 4.71 -4.38 13.00
N TRP A 195 3.85 -3.39 12.80
CA TRP A 195 4.30 -2.04 12.41
C TRP A 195 4.03 -0.98 13.47
N ALA A 196 3.03 -1.16 14.33
CA ALA A 196 2.77 -0.26 15.46
C ALA A 196 3.96 -0.24 16.44
N LEU A 197 4.27 0.94 16.97
CA LEU A 197 5.24 1.12 18.07
C LEU A 197 4.79 0.40 19.34
#